data_AF-A0A9E2H8C1-F1
#
_entry.id   AF-A0A9E2H8C1-F1
#
_cell.length_a   1.000
_cell.length_b   1.000
_cell.length_c   1.000
_cell.angle_alpha   90.00
_cell.angle_beta   90.00
_cell.angle_gamma   90.00
#
_symmetry.space_group_name_H-M   'P 1'
#
loop_
_entity.id
_entity.type
_entity.pdbx_description
1 polymer ?
#
loop_
_entity_poly.entity_id
_entity_poly.type
_entity_poly.pdbx_seq_one_letter_code
_entity_poly.pdbx_strand_id
1 'polypeptide(L)'
;MSDDLRFNIGDQRLSYQGGKEVRQYTHENIMEFNQRHHSVLSKYSLELVGNAVTTIDGRINNRSNLGALRNRQLREAVKLSAALSAMAVGLHGFGSWKNVPEAEQTNDKKNELKRANDRTAAQIMAEVLQTTTESLPVGEEVVIESTITEGVRVKPGKEAGGNPTIAVGALFGKKEHRSTYGLKMPESVTLLTMGNDVVEGTGKSVAGQHSSMTTLFISESGVKRHLPDIYVQRWMSGAYFEEFDPREASVIDAAEVIAKAYGMSGIDKLSAFFLNRKRHHPAMDDLNANGVATPFDQDGDLFPSILLGLDGLKFPNGRGLHSMIGEIGGSAEWAVGVLPLIWRGGQAIGMLTSQSSLTKPNMTPEKLWAERFHYTEDEFIQIQDGRFEHKPYFTVKDIMEDPFAGGIAAFGAISDNYFYPDMKGVTCDRDKDLAHVNVFIVNSLGVMELWSMTFKCLKGIDCSIEKMVSPKEMIEDLRGSELMSTITEMLADENMRKRFRIFFNNEYYPALIPVRDKMVLLHRTIDALIERKALAEVDREITSIVEDVASDWFIRAES
;
A
#
# COMPACT_ATOMS: atom_id res chain seq x y z
N MET A 1 -0.16 -34.92 -17.66
CA MET A 1 -1.09 -34.03 -16.95
C MET A 1 -1.48 -32.98 -17.96
N SER A 2 -2.76 -32.62 -18.12
CA SER A 2 -3.07 -31.46 -18.98
C SER A 2 -2.41 -30.25 -18.33
N ASP A 3 -1.48 -29.61 -19.03
CA ASP A 3 -0.90 -28.34 -18.59
C ASP A 3 -2.03 -27.32 -18.61
N ASP A 4 -2.76 -27.19 -17.50
CA ASP A 4 -3.73 -26.13 -17.33
C ASP A 4 -2.97 -24.82 -17.37
N LEU A 5 -3.15 -24.08 -18.47
CA LEU A 5 -2.49 -22.80 -18.66
C LEU A 5 -3.16 -21.72 -17.85
N ARG A 6 -4.43 -21.87 -17.44
CA ARG A 6 -5.19 -20.84 -16.73
C ARG A 6 -5.67 -21.35 -15.38
N PHE A 7 -4.97 -20.96 -14.32
CA PHE A 7 -5.21 -21.53 -13.01
C PHE A 7 -5.20 -20.50 -11.89
N ASN A 8 -5.96 -20.81 -10.83
CA ASN A 8 -6.02 -20.01 -9.62
C ASN A 8 -4.81 -20.27 -8.72
N ILE A 9 -4.14 -19.22 -8.26
CA ILE A 9 -3.02 -19.30 -7.29
C ILE A 9 -3.47 -19.95 -5.97
N GLY A 10 -4.73 -19.74 -5.57
CA GLY A 10 -5.34 -20.39 -4.39
C GLY A 10 -5.23 -21.91 -4.41
N ASP A 11 -5.39 -22.48 -5.60
CA ASP A 11 -5.42 -23.92 -5.86
C ASP A 11 -4.04 -24.46 -6.27
N GLN A 12 -3.26 -23.66 -7.01
CA GLN A 12 -1.92 -24.00 -7.49
C GLN A 12 -0.87 -23.01 -6.96
N ARG A 13 -0.58 -23.14 -5.67
CA ARG A 13 0.36 -22.26 -4.94
C ARG A 13 1.77 -22.39 -5.50
N LEU A 14 2.51 -21.27 -5.47
CA LEU A 14 3.92 -21.30 -5.80
C LEU A 14 4.72 -21.97 -4.68
N SER A 15 5.85 -22.56 -5.05
CA SER A 15 6.89 -22.96 -4.11
C SER A 15 8.12 -22.10 -4.33
N TYR A 16 8.89 -21.86 -3.26
CA TYR A 16 10.16 -21.18 -3.35
C TYR A 16 11.30 -22.16 -3.02
N GLN A 17 12.17 -22.38 -4.01
CA GLN A 17 13.30 -23.32 -3.96
C GLN A 17 14.65 -22.59 -4.08
N GLY A 18 14.65 -21.26 -3.98
CA GLY A 18 15.86 -20.46 -4.00
C GLY A 18 16.68 -20.60 -2.70
N GLY A 19 17.96 -20.23 -2.77
CA GLY A 19 18.84 -20.18 -1.62
C GLY A 19 18.36 -19.15 -0.60
N LYS A 20 18.46 -19.49 0.70
CA LYS A 20 18.11 -18.60 1.81
C LYS A 20 19.28 -18.49 2.76
N GLU A 21 19.74 -17.28 3.01
CA GLU A 21 20.68 -17.02 4.10
C GLU A 21 19.92 -16.44 5.28
N VAL A 22 19.89 -17.16 6.40
CA VAL A 22 19.17 -16.73 7.60
C VAL A 22 20.15 -16.22 8.64
N ARG A 23 19.99 -14.96 9.02
CA ARG A 23 20.72 -14.32 10.12
C ARG A 23 19.79 -14.09 11.30
N GLN A 24 20.10 -14.72 12.42
CA GLN A 24 19.42 -14.46 13.70
C GLN A 24 19.99 -13.20 14.36
N TYR A 25 19.12 -12.39 14.95
CA TYR A 25 19.56 -11.25 15.75
C TYR A 25 20.13 -11.74 17.08
N THR A 26 21.28 -11.19 17.46
CA THR A 26 21.84 -11.39 18.80
C THR A 26 21.03 -10.59 19.83
N HIS A 27 21.23 -10.89 21.11
CA HIS A 27 20.66 -10.11 22.20
C HIS A 27 21.01 -8.60 22.08
N GLU A 28 22.26 -8.28 21.74
CA GLU A 28 22.72 -6.90 21.50
C GLU A 28 21.95 -6.24 20.34
N ASN A 29 21.75 -6.95 19.23
CA ASN A 29 20.98 -6.41 18.10
C ASN A 29 19.52 -6.11 18.48
N ILE A 30 18.92 -6.94 19.33
CA ILE A 30 17.57 -6.71 19.85
C ILE A 30 17.53 -5.50 20.79
N MET A 31 18.48 -5.39 21.72
CA MET A 31 18.60 -4.22 22.61
C MET A 31 18.77 -2.91 21.84
N GLU A 32 19.66 -2.88 20.85
CA GLU A 32 19.87 -1.70 19.99
C GLU A 32 18.62 -1.32 19.19
N PHE A 33 17.84 -2.31 18.73
CA PHE A 33 16.58 -2.08 18.05
C PHE A 33 15.57 -1.44 19.00
N ASN A 34 15.35 -2.05 20.16
CA ASN A 34 14.41 -1.55 21.17
C ASN A 34 14.79 -0.15 21.64
N GLN A 35 16.07 0.15 21.83
CA GLN A 35 16.53 1.50 22.20
C GLN A 35 16.20 2.54 21.13
N ARG A 36 16.47 2.25 19.84
CA ARG A 36 16.21 3.18 18.74
C ARG A 36 14.72 3.39 18.48
N HIS A 37 13.90 2.37 18.75
CA HIS A 37 12.45 2.40 18.49
C HIS A 37 11.60 2.50 19.76
N HIS A 38 12.21 2.81 20.91
CA HIS A 38 11.53 2.84 22.21
C HIS A 38 10.26 3.70 22.18
N SER A 39 10.35 4.92 21.64
CA SER A 39 9.22 5.87 21.55
C SER A 39 8.04 5.36 20.73
N VAL A 40 8.28 4.45 19.78
CA VAL A 40 7.24 3.79 18.99
C VAL A 40 6.68 2.61 19.77
N LEU A 41 7.55 1.69 20.21
CA LEU A 41 7.15 0.44 20.87
C LEU A 41 6.40 0.68 22.19
N SER A 42 6.80 1.69 22.97
CA SER A 42 6.18 2.02 24.25
C SER A 42 4.72 2.47 24.11
N LYS A 43 4.34 3.08 22.97
CA LYS A 43 2.95 3.50 22.71
C LYS A 43 2.02 2.30 22.74
N TYR A 44 2.44 1.20 22.14
CA TYR A 44 1.66 -0.04 22.01
C TYR A 44 1.97 -1.08 23.09
N SER A 45 2.75 -0.73 24.13
CA SER A 45 3.20 -1.69 25.17
C SER A 45 3.97 -2.89 24.61
N LEU A 46 4.85 -2.66 23.64
CA LEU A 46 5.60 -3.72 22.96
C LEU A 46 7.09 -3.70 23.30
N GLU A 47 7.72 -4.85 23.16
CA GLU A 47 9.18 -5.01 23.10
C GLU A 47 9.52 -6.04 22.02
N LEU A 48 10.51 -5.77 21.16
CA LEU A 48 11.03 -6.80 20.26
C LEU A 48 11.86 -7.79 21.09
N VAL A 49 11.54 -9.08 21.02
CA VAL A 49 12.25 -10.13 21.79
C VAL A 49 12.94 -11.16 20.90
N GLY A 50 12.63 -11.17 19.59
CA GLY A 50 13.28 -12.02 18.61
C GLY A 50 13.16 -11.45 17.21
N ASN A 51 14.18 -11.67 16.39
CA ASN A 51 14.16 -11.29 14.98
C ASN A 51 15.10 -12.20 14.18
N ALA A 52 14.64 -12.64 13.01
CA ALA A 52 15.44 -13.32 12.02
C ALA A 52 15.31 -12.59 10.69
N VAL A 53 16.43 -12.42 9.97
CA VAL A 53 16.46 -11.83 8.63
C VAL A 53 16.88 -12.90 7.65
N THR A 54 16.01 -13.22 6.70
CA THR A 54 16.30 -14.13 5.61
C THR A 54 16.57 -13.32 4.35
N THR A 55 17.80 -13.36 3.83
CA THR A 55 18.10 -12.79 2.52
C THR A 55 17.57 -13.73 1.44
N ILE A 56 16.65 -13.23 0.62
CA ILE A 56 15.97 -13.96 -0.47
C ILE A 56 16.74 -13.75 -1.78
N ASP A 57 17.15 -12.51 -2.04
CA ASP A 57 18.01 -12.15 -3.17
C ASP A 57 18.97 -11.03 -2.70
N GLY A 58 20.26 -11.33 -2.74
CA GLY A 58 21.32 -10.41 -2.34
C GLY A 58 21.96 -9.65 -3.49
N ARG A 59 21.47 -9.81 -4.73
CA ARG A 59 22.04 -9.13 -5.91
C ARG A 59 21.86 -7.61 -5.78
N ILE A 60 22.96 -6.89 -6.01
CA ILE A 60 22.99 -5.43 -6.00
C ILE A 60 22.96 -4.91 -7.43
N ASN A 61 22.04 -4.00 -7.73
CA ASN A 61 21.85 -3.44 -9.06
C ASN A 61 22.94 -2.45 -9.51
N ASN A 62 23.79 -1.97 -8.59
CA ASN A 62 24.87 -0.99 -8.81
C ASN A 62 24.43 0.36 -9.44
N ARG A 63 23.13 0.68 -9.38
CA ARG A 63 22.55 1.92 -9.90
C ARG A 63 22.07 2.87 -8.80
N SER A 64 21.92 2.35 -7.59
CA SER A 64 21.44 3.08 -6.43
C SER A 64 22.47 3.09 -5.31
N ASN A 65 22.26 4.00 -4.35
CA ASN A 65 22.81 3.92 -3.02
C ASN A 65 21.66 4.13 -2.01
N LEU A 66 21.85 3.76 -0.74
CA LEU A 66 20.76 3.87 0.25
C LEU A 66 20.39 5.32 0.64
N GLY A 67 21.18 6.34 0.27
CA GLY A 67 20.85 7.74 0.57
C GLY A 67 20.64 8.03 2.05
N ALA A 68 19.62 8.81 2.39
CA ALA A 68 19.14 9.05 3.74
C ALA A 68 18.76 7.75 4.48
N LEU A 69 18.37 6.69 3.75
CA LEU A 69 18.12 5.36 4.34
C LEU A 69 19.39 4.61 4.71
N ARG A 70 20.59 5.21 4.59
CA ARG A 70 21.77 4.74 5.35
C ARG A 70 21.54 4.85 6.85
N ASN A 71 20.74 5.83 7.29
CA ASN A 71 20.26 5.93 8.65
C ASN A 71 19.52 4.64 9.03
N ARG A 72 20.06 3.91 10.00
CA ARG A 72 19.55 2.61 10.41
C ARG A 72 18.19 2.73 11.11
N GLN A 73 17.98 3.79 11.90
CA GLN A 73 16.71 4.04 12.58
C GLN A 73 15.60 4.32 11.57
N LEU A 74 15.83 5.24 10.61
CA LEU A 74 14.85 5.53 9.56
C LEU A 74 14.52 4.28 8.72
N ARG A 75 15.55 3.55 8.27
CA ARG A 75 15.37 2.33 7.45
C ARG A 75 14.60 1.24 8.18
N GLU A 76 14.87 1.01 9.47
CA GLU A 76 14.13 0.03 10.27
C GLU A 76 12.74 0.50 10.66
N ALA A 77 12.52 1.81 10.82
CA ALA A 77 11.19 2.35 11.11
C ALA A 77 10.20 2.09 9.97
N VAL A 78 10.64 2.07 8.70
CA VAL A 78 9.78 1.65 7.58
C VAL A 78 9.35 0.19 7.74
N LYS A 79 10.27 -0.69 8.16
CA LYS A 79 9.97 -2.10 8.42
C LYS A 79 9.01 -2.25 9.61
N LEU A 80 9.26 -1.50 10.68
CA LEU A 80 8.43 -1.47 11.87
C LEU A 80 7.03 -0.93 11.57
N SER A 81 6.92 0.08 10.69
CA SER A 81 5.66 0.65 10.24
C SER A 81 4.79 -0.41 9.56
N ALA A 82 5.36 -1.15 8.58
CA ALA A 82 4.68 -2.30 7.98
C ALA A 82 4.37 -3.41 8.99
N ALA A 83 5.30 -3.73 9.91
CA ALA A 83 5.11 -4.78 10.91
C ALA A 83 3.94 -4.48 11.85
N LEU A 84 3.90 -3.28 12.43
CA LEU A 84 2.90 -2.92 13.43
C LEU A 84 1.53 -2.69 12.79
N SER A 85 1.46 -2.13 11.57
CA SER A 85 0.20 -2.05 10.83
C SER A 85 -0.35 -3.45 10.52
N ALA A 86 0.50 -4.38 10.07
CA ALA A 86 0.09 -5.76 9.84
C ALA A 86 -0.34 -6.45 11.13
N MET A 87 0.40 -6.27 12.24
CA MET A 87 0.04 -6.78 13.57
C MET A 87 -1.33 -6.30 14.03
N ALA A 88 -1.59 -5.00 13.92
CA ALA A 88 -2.85 -4.39 14.33
C ALA A 88 -4.02 -4.98 13.54
N VAL A 89 -3.93 -5.00 12.21
CA VAL A 89 -4.98 -5.58 11.36
C VAL A 89 -5.10 -7.09 11.56
N GLY A 90 -3.98 -7.80 11.69
CA GLY A 90 -3.93 -9.26 11.86
C GLY A 90 -4.55 -9.74 13.17
N LEU A 91 -4.40 -8.99 14.25
CA LEU A 91 -4.95 -9.35 15.57
C LEU A 91 -6.37 -8.82 15.82
N HIS A 92 -6.76 -7.71 15.18
CA HIS A 92 -8.05 -7.05 15.40
C HIS A 92 -9.06 -7.26 14.27
N GLY A 93 -8.63 -7.07 13.02
CA GLY A 93 -9.51 -6.93 11.86
C GLY A 93 -9.53 -8.10 10.88
N PHE A 94 -8.56 -9.00 10.94
CA PHE A 94 -8.43 -10.13 10.01
C PHE A 94 -9.54 -11.17 10.24
N GLY A 95 -10.23 -11.54 9.17
CA GLY A 95 -11.34 -12.50 9.24
C GLY A 95 -12.59 -11.96 9.95
N SER A 96 -12.68 -10.66 10.23
CA SER A 96 -13.81 -10.01 10.91
C SER A 96 -15.17 -10.29 10.25
N TRP A 97 -15.21 -10.52 8.93
CA TRP A 97 -16.43 -10.90 8.23
C TRP A 97 -17.06 -12.20 8.76
N LYS A 98 -16.24 -13.14 9.23
CA LYS A 98 -16.71 -14.44 9.77
C LYS A 98 -17.45 -14.29 11.10
N ASN A 99 -17.25 -13.17 11.79
CA ASN A 99 -17.89 -12.85 13.06
C ASN A 99 -19.23 -12.11 12.87
N VAL A 100 -19.56 -11.68 11.65
CA VAL A 100 -20.83 -11.00 11.34
C VAL A 100 -21.95 -12.04 11.19
N PRO A 101 -23.06 -11.94 11.93
CA PRO A 101 -24.21 -12.82 11.76
C PRO A 101 -24.72 -12.82 10.32
N GLU A 102 -25.13 -13.98 9.81
CA GLU A 102 -25.56 -14.13 8.40
C GLU A 102 -26.68 -13.15 8.00
N ALA A 103 -27.59 -12.81 8.93
CA ALA A 103 -28.67 -11.85 8.71
C ALA A 103 -28.18 -10.40 8.48
N GLU A 104 -26.96 -10.07 8.92
CA GLU A 104 -26.35 -8.74 8.82
C GLU A 104 -25.29 -8.66 7.72
N GLN A 105 -25.01 -9.78 7.04
CA GLN A 105 -24.01 -9.88 5.98
C GLN A 105 -24.48 -9.16 4.71
N THR A 106 -24.21 -7.86 4.66
CA THR A 106 -24.46 -7.00 3.50
C THR A 106 -23.15 -6.50 2.88
N ASN A 107 -23.20 -6.04 1.62
CA ASN A 107 -22.05 -5.36 1.00
C ASN A 107 -21.64 -4.10 1.77
N ASP A 108 -22.61 -3.38 2.35
CA ASP A 108 -22.35 -2.19 3.17
C ASP A 108 -21.56 -2.57 4.42
N LYS A 109 -21.97 -3.63 5.14
CA LYS A 109 -21.24 -4.13 6.31
C LYS A 109 -19.84 -4.62 5.96
N LYS A 110 -19.67 -5.28 4.81
CA LYS A 110 -18.35 -5.70 4.32
C LYS A 110 -17.46 -4.48 4.03
N ASN A 111 -18.00 -3.44 3.41
CA ASN A 111 -17.26 -2.20 3.13
C ASN A 111 -16.91 -1.44 4.42
N GLU A 112 -17.78 -1.45 5.42
CA GLU A 112 -17.50 -0.90 6.75
C GLU A 112 -16.29 -1.58 7.40
N LEU A 113 -16.26 -2.91 7.41
CA LEU A 113 -15.12 -3.68 7.93
C LEU A 113 -13.82 -3.43 7.14
N LYS A 114 -13.94 -3.26 5.81
CA LYS A 114 -12.78 -2.89 4.99
C LYS A 114 -12.21 -1.53 5.42
N ARG A 115 -13.08 -0.52 5.57
CA ARG A 115 -12.68 0.81 6.04
C ARG A 115 -12.04 0.76 7.42
N ALA A 116 -12.53 -0.09 8.33
CA ALA A 116 -11.93 -0.27 9.65
C ALA A 116 -10.50 -0.82 9.58
N ASN A 117 -10.24 -1.81 8.70
CA ASN A 117 -8.90 -2.35 8.49
C ASN A 117 -7.96 -1.31 7.87
N ASP A 118 -8.41 -0.59 6.83
CA ASP A 118 -7.60 0.43 6.16
C ASP A 118 -7.28 1.59 7.11
N ARG A 119 -8.27 2.05 7.90
CA ARG A 119 -8.09 3.04 8.97
C ARG A 119 -7.05 2.62 9.98
N THR A 120 -7.14 1.39 10.48
CA THR A 120 -6.20 0.85 11.47
C THR A 120 -4.79 0.81 10.90
N ALA A 121 -4.61 0.31 9.67
CA ALA A 121 -3.31 0.27 9.02
C ALA A 121 -2.73 1.66 8.78
N ALA A 122 -3.53 2.59 8.25
CA ALA A 122 -3.14 3.98 7.98
C ALA A 122 -2.75 4.72 9.26
N GLN A 123 -3.52 4.54 10.34
CA GLN A 123 -3.27 5.14 11.65
C GLN A 123 -1.91 4.71 12.21
N ILE A 124 -1.67 3.40 12.30
CA ILE A 124 -0.41 2.87 12.84
C ILE A 124 0.77 3.25 11.96
N MET A 125 0.61 3.18 10.64
CA MET A 125 1.67 3.53 9.70
C MET A 125 2.10 4.98 9.87
N ALA A 126 1.14 5.90 9.93
CA ALA A 126 1.37 7.33 10.15
C ALA A 126 1.96 7.63 11.54
N GLU A 127 1.49 6.95 12.59
CA GLU A 127 2.02 7.12 13.95
C GLU A 127 3.50 6.72 14.04
N VAL A 128 3.89 5.59 13.43
CA VAL A 128 5.29 5.11 13.42
C VAL A 128 6.18 6.10 12.66
N LEU A 129 5.75 6.56 11.48
CA LEU A 129 6.51 7.51 10.67
C LEU A 129 6.64 8.88 11.37
N GLN A 130 5.55 9.43 11.92
CA GLN A 130 5.60 10.70 12.65
C GLN A 130 6.53 10.60 13.87
N THR A 131 6.35 9.55 14.69
CA THR A 131 7.14 9.38 15.92
C THR A 131 8.63 9.22 15.61
N THR A 132 8.96 8.46 14.57
CA THR A 132 10.35 8.26 14.16
C THR A 132 10.96 9.57 13.70
N THR A 133 10.31 10.27 12.76
CA THR A 133 10.85 11.48 12.14
C THR A 133 10.98 12.65 13.12
N GLU A 134 10.15 12.71 14.16
CA GLU A 134 10.31 13.65 15.28
C GLU A 134 11.52 13.34 16.16
N SER A 135 11.91 12.07 16.27
CA SER A 135 12.99 11.61 17.15
C SER A 135 14.39 11.61 16.51
N LEU A 136 14.49 11.87 15.20
CA LEU A 136 15.78 11.84 14.50
C LEU A 136 16.71 12.96 14.99
N PRO A 137 18.01 12.65 15.20
CA PRO A 137 18.98 13.63 15.67
C PRO A 137 19.25 14.69 14.60
N VAL A 138 19.74 15.86 15.04
CA VAL A 138 20.12 16.96 14.14
C VAL A 138 21.13 16.47 13.10
N GLY A 139 20.89 16.81 11.83
CA GLY A 139 21.73 16.40 10.70
C GLY A 139 21.33 15.06 10.06
N GLU A 140 20.39 14.33 10.65
CA GLU A 140 19.77 13.13 10.06
C GLU A 140 18.26 13.30 9.86
N GLU A 141 17.80 14.55 9.93
CA GLU A 141 16.38 14.90 9.97
C GLU A 141 15.76 14.76 8.59
N VAL A 142 14.49 14.36 8.57
CA VAL A 142 13.75 14.20 7.32
C VAL A 142 12.36 14.79 7.43
N VAL A 143 11.82 15.16 6.28
CA VAL A 143 10.38 15.36 6.07
C VAL A 143 9.93 14.30 5.08
N ILE A 144 8.89 13.55 5.41
CA ILE A 144 8.31 12.54 4.52
C ILE A 144 6.97 13.06 4.02
N GLU A 145 6.83 13.20 2.71
CA GLU A 145 5.58 13.57 2.04
C GLU A 145 4.92 12.34 1.43
N SER A 146 3.65 12.12 1.76
CA SER A 146 2.81 11.16 1.04
C SER A 146 2.39 11.74 -0.30
N THR A 147 2.81 11.13 -1.42
CA THR A 147 2.51 11.62 -2.78
C THR A 147 1.68 10.64 -3.60
N ILE A 148 1.67 9.36 -3.20
CA ILE A 148 1.00 8.26 -3.88
C ILE A 148 0.17 7.48 -2.85
N THR A 149 -1.14 7.41 -3.06
CA THR A 149 -2.05 6.57 -2.25
C THR A 149 -3.22 6.13 -3.11
N GLU A 150 -3.92 5.06 -2.70
CA GLU A 150 -5.29 4.82 -3.16
C GLU A 150 -6.18 6.01 -2.74
N GLY A 151 -7.14 6.40 -3.58
CA GLY A 151 -8.25 7.26 -3.16
C GLY A 151 -8.03 8.77 -3.27
N VAL A 152 -6.97 9.24 -3.92
CA VAL A 152 -6.61 10.67 -3.97
C VAL A 152 -7.74 11.57 -4.46
N ARG A 153 -8.60 11.11 -5.38
CA ARG A 153 -9.71 11.89 -5.96
C ARG A 153 -10.85 10.99 -6.42
N VAL A 154 -12.00 11.63 -6.69
CA VAL A 154 -13.18 11.07 -7.37
C VAL A 154 -12.76 10.08 -8.46
N LYS A 155 -13.06 8.78 -8.31
CA LYS A 155 -12.92 7.82 -9.41
C LYS A 155 -13.95 8.24 -10.49
N PRO A 156 -13.60 8.49 -11.75
CA PRO A 156 -14.58 8.94 -12.74
C PRO A 156 -15.78 8.00 -12.82
N GLY A 157 -17.00 8.56 -12.79
CA GLY A 157 -18.25 7.78 -12.65
C GLY A 157 -18.55 7.25 -11.23
N LYS A 158 -17.72 7.56 -10.24
CA LYS A 158 -17.89 7.29 -8.80
C LYS A 158 -17.40 8.49 -7.98
N GLU A 159 -18.34 9.31 -7.51
CA GLU A 159 -18.04 10.53 -6.75
C GLU A 159 -17.11 10.28 -5.52
N ALA A 160 -16.34 11.28 -5.08
CA ALA A 160 -15.27 11.16 -4.07
C ALA A 160 -15.70 10.41 -2.81
N GLY A 161 -14.82 9.55 -2.28
CA GLY A 161 -15.02 8.73 -1.08
C GLY A 161 -14.27 7.39 -1.17
N GLY A 162 -12.97 7.41 -0.88
CA GLY A 162 -12.14 6.21 -0.75
C GLY A 162 -12.16 5.65 0.67
N ASN A 163 -11.56 4.48 0.87
CA ASN A 163 -11.30 3.98 2.22
C ASN A 163 -10.28 4.88 2.94
N PRO A 164 -10.30 4.95 4.28
CA PRO A 164 -9.32 5.74 5.04
C PRO A 164 -7.88 5.36 4.67
N THR A 165 -7.02 6.35 4.46
CA THR A 165 -5.64 6.14 4.00
C THR A 165 -4.73 7.29 4.46
N ILE A 166 -3.43 7.22 4.15
CA ILE A 166 -2.51 8.35 4.33
C ILE A 166 -2.62 9.29 3.13
N ALA A 167 -3.31 10.40 3.33
CA ALA A 167 -3.62 11.40 2.30
C ALA A 167 -2.40 11.90 1.51
N VAL A 168 -2.60 12.21 0.23
CA VAL A 168 -1.60 12.97 -0.54
C VAL A 168 -1.39 14.35 0.10
N GLY A 169 -0.13 14.75 0.24
CA GLY A 169 0.27 15.97 0.92
C GLY A 169 0.37 15.82 2.44
N ALA A 170 0.09 14.65 3.02
CA ALA A 170 0.40 14.39 4.41
C ALA A 170 1.92 14.48 4.65
N LEU A 171 2.32 15.22 5.68
CA LEU A 171 3.72 15.47 6.03
C LEU A 171 4.07 14.88 7.39
N PHE A 172 5.12 14.06 7.41
CA PHE A 172 5.74 13.53 8.62
C PHE A 172 7.10 14.18 8.86
N GLY A 173 7.37 14.60 10.09
CA GLY A 173 8.60 15.28 10.45
C GLY A 173 8.41 16.25 11.61
N LYS A 174 9.53 16.83 12.06
CA LYS A 174 9.51 17.87 13.10
C LYS A 174 8.66 19.07 12.66
N LYS A 175 8.01 19.72 13.62
CA LYS A 175 7.04 20.79 13.37
C LYS A 175 7.67 21.94 12.57
N GLU A 176 8.88 22.35 12.96
CA GLU A 176 9.67 23.39 12.32
C GLU A 176 9.96 23.07 10.84
N HIS A 177 10.33 21.83 10.51
CA HIS A 177 10.64 21.43 9.14
C HIS A 177 9.39 21.38 8.28
N ARG A 178 8.30 20.80 8.81
CA ARG A 178 7.00 20.77 8.13
C ARG A 178 6.46 22.19 7.87
N SER A 179 6.68 23.13 8.79
CA SER A 179 6.25 24.53 8.61
C SER A 179 6.95 25.25 7.46
N THR A 180 8.13 24.76 7.05
CA THR A 180 8.88 25.29 5.90
C THR A 180 8.57 24.57 4.59
N TYR A 181 7.70 23.55 4.60
CA TYR A 181 7.38 22.78 3.40
C TYR A 181 6.88 23.70 2.27
N GLY A 182 7.37 23.46 1.04
CA GLY A 182 7.19 24.35 -0.11
C GLY A 182 8.16 25.52 -0.20
N LEU A 183 9.00 25.74 0.83
CA LEU A 183 10.16 26.65 0.79
C LEU A 183 11.46 25.84 0.67
N LYS A 184 12.58 26.54 0.54
CA LYS A 184 13.91 25.92 0.56
C LYS A 184 14.13 25.24 1.92
N MET A 185 14.18 23.91 1.94
CA MET A 185 14.56 23.12 3.11
C MET A 185 16.00 23.43 3.55
N PRO A 186 16.32 23.36 4.86
CA PRO A 186 17.71 23.36 5.32
C PRO A 186 18.48 22.21 4.68
N GLU A 187 19.77 22.41 4.36
CA GLU A 187 20.61 21.39 3.72
C GLU A 187 20.78 20.12 4.59
N SER A 188 20.55 20.24 5.90
CA SER A 188 20.60 19.14 6.86
C SER A 188 19.29 18.34 6.96
N VAL A 189 18.26 18.68 6.18
CA VAL A 189 16.95 18.02 6.21
C VAL A 189 16.66 17.42 4.83
N THR A 190 16.49 16.10 4.78
CA THR A 190 16.14 15.41 3.52
C THR A 190 14.62 15.36 3.35
N LEU A 191 14.13 15.79 2.18
CA LEU A 191 12.75 15.54 1.77
C LEU A 191 12.66 14.15 1.16
N LEU A 192 11.75 13.33 1.67
CA LEU A 192 11.47 11.99 1.20
C LEU A 192 10.04 11.93 0.69
N THR A 193 9.85 11.16 -0.37
CA THR A 193 8.56 10.78 -0.89
C THR A 193 8.15 9.44 -0.31
N MET A 194 6.88 9.28 0.06
CA MET A 194 6.29 7.98 0.33
C MET A 194 5.09 7.70 -0.57
N GLY A 195 4.86 6.42 -0.81
CA GLY A 195 3.62 5.92 -1.38
C GLY A 195 3.13 4.69 -0.65
N ASN A 196 1.83 4.48 -0.64
CA ASN A 196 1.22 3.39 0.11
C ASN A 196 -0.07 2.88 -0.54
N ASP A 197 -0.33 1.61 -0.31
CA ASP A 197 -1.64 1.01 -0.34
C ASP A 197 -1.78 0.31 1.02
N VAL A 198 -2.43 1.00 1.97
CA VAL A 198 -2.30 0.70 3.41
C VAL A 198 -2.65 -0.74 3.74
N VAL A 199 -3.58 -1.35 3.00
CA VAL A 199 -3.85 -2.78 3.01
C VAL A 199 -4.09 -3.26 1.58
N GLU A 200 -3.07 -3.90 1.00
CA GLU A 200 -3.26 -4.65 -0.22
C GLU A 200 -4.14 -5.89 0.06
N GLY A 201 -5.22 -6.01 -0.71
CA GLY A 201 -6.24 -7.02 -0.54
C GLY A 201 -7.09 -6.83 0.72
N THR A 202 -7.58 -5.62 1.01
CA THR A 202 -8.50 -5.38 2.15
C THR A 202 -9.70 -6.32 2.14
N GLY A 203 -10.25 -6.63 0.96
CA GLY A 203 -11.34 -7.60 0.80
C GLY A 203 -10.97 -9.01 1.27
N LYS A 204 -9.73 -9.43 1.06
CA LYS A 204 -9.16 -10.70 1.54
C LYS A 204 -8.91 -10.67 3.04
N SER A 205 -8.38 -9.55 3.53
CA SER A 205 -8.13 -9.34 4.97
C SER A 205 -9.41 -9.54 5.79
N VAL A 206 -10.50 -8.83 5.46
CA VAL A 206 -11.78 -8.98 6.19
C VAL A 206 -12.38 -10.38 6.04
N ALA A 207 -12.21 -11.02 4.88
CA ALA A 207 -12.71 -12.37 4.62
C ALA A 207 -11.88 -13.48 5.28
N GLY A 208 -10.71 -13.14 5.84
CA GLY A 208 -9.79 -14.12 6.41
C GLY A 208 -9.15 -15.02 5.35
N GLN A 209 -8.84 -14.45 4.18
CA GLN A 209 -8.20 -15.11 3.04
C GLN A 209 -6.70 -14.82 3.00
N HIS A 210 -5.98 -15.58 2.18
CA HIS A 210 -4.53 -15.51 2.02
C HIS A 210 -4.05 -14.23 1.33
N SER A 211 -2.74 -13.98 1.40
CA SER A 211 -2.02 -12.94 0.66
C SER A 211 -2.50 -11.49 0.85
N SER A 212 -3.12 -11.14 1.98
CA SER A 212 -3.35 -9.74 2.36
C SER A 212 -2.19 -9.18 3.18
N MET A 213 -1.83 -7.92 2.97
CA MET A 213 -0.66 -7.30 3.61
C MET A 213 -0.77 -5.78 3.68
N THR A 214 -0.01 -5.16 4.57
CA THR A 214 0.14 -3.69 4.58
C THR A 214 1.31 -3.27 3.72
N THR A 215 1.20 -2.18 2.96
CA THR A 215 2.25 -1.81 1.99
C THR A 215 2.63 -0.33 2.08
N LEU A 216 3.94 -0.07 2.00
CA LEU A 216 4.47 1.27 1.79
C LEU A 216 5.84 1.23 1.12
N PHE A 217 6.20 2.33 0.46
CA PHE A 217 7.58 2.65 0.11
C PHE A 217 7.95 4.06 0.57
N ILE A 218 9.25 4.29 0.75
CA ILE A 218 9.86 5.60 0.96
C ILE A 218 11.05 5.72 0.01
N SER A 219 11.22 6.89 -0.62
CA SER A 219 12.29 7.18 -1.56
C SER A 219 12.73 8.65 -1.47
N GLU A 220 14.01 8.90 -1.67
CA GLU A 220 14.54 10.26 -1.89
C GLU A 220 14.13 10.85 -3.24
N SER A 221 13.61 10.02 -4.15
CA SER A 221 13.12 10.52 -5.43
C SER A 221 11.87 11.37 -5.24
N GLY A 222 11.88 12.57 -5.82
CA GLY A 222 10.65 13.33 -6.06
C GLY A 222 9.71 12.63 -7.05
N VAL A 223 8.48 13.14 -7.15
CA VAL A 223 7.47 12.73 -8.14
C VAL A 223 7.36 13.80 -9.22
N LYS A 224 7.63 13.42 -10.47
CA LYS A 224 7.50 14.27 -11.67
C LYS A 224 6.05 14.44 -12.13
N ARG A 225 5.28 13.35 -12.09
CA ARG A 225 3.89 13.31 -12.56
C ARG A 225 3.05 12.50 -11.59
N HIS A 226 1.92 13.09 -11.19
CA HIS A 226 0.96 12.40 -10.37
C HIS A 226 0.14 11.44 -11.22
N LEU A 227 0.04 10.18 -10.81
CA LEU A 227 -0.83 9.21 -11.44
C LEU A 227 -2.28 9.45 -11.00
N PRO A 228 -3.23 9.67 -11.93
CA PRO A 228 -4.64 9.75 -11.57
C PRO A 228 -5.13 8.42 -10.98
N ASP A 229 -6.11 8.47 -10.07
CA ASP A 229 -6.73 7.28 -9.46
C ASP A 229 -7.73 6.61 -10.43
N ILE A 230 -7.19 6.00 -11.48
CA ILE A 230 -7.90 5.24 -12.52
C ILE A 230 -7.16 3.92 -12.78
N TYR A 231 -7.78 3.01 -13.52
CA TYR A 231 -7.12 1.76 -13.89
C TYR A 231 -5.94 1.97 -14.86
N VAL A 232 -4.92 1.12 -14.69
CA VAL A 232 -3.72 1.04 -15.54
C VAL A 232 -3.66 -0.34 -16.17
N GLN A 233 -3.64 -0.40 -17.49
CA GLN A 233 -3.17 -1.59 -18.19
C GLN A 233 -1.65 -1.65 -18.10
N ARG A 234 -1.10 -2.80 -17.68
CA ARG A 234 0.33 -2.92 -17.38
C ARG A 234 1.01 -4.08 -18.09
N TRP A 235 2.25 -3.83 -18.46
CA TRP A 235 3.22 -4.79 -18.97
C TRP A 235 4.43 -4.74 -18.05
N MET A 236 4.61 -5.78 -17.26
CA MET A 236 5.63 -5.85 -16.22
C MET A 236 6.41 -7.14 -16.35
N SER A 237 7.71 -7.09 -16.09
CA SER A 237 8.59 -8.26 -16.16
C SER A 237 9.73 -8.11 -15.15
N GLY A 238 10.09 -9.23 -14.53
CA GLY A 238 11.30 -9.32 -13.70
C GLY A 238 12.61 -9.18 -14.49
N ALA A 239 12.58 -9.43 -15.81
CA ALA A 239 13.67 -9.10 -16.72
C ALA A 239 13.41 -7.76 -17.42
N TYR A 240 14.46 -6.97 -17.61
CA TYR A 240 14.41 -5.74 -18.39
C TYR A 240 14.08 -6.02 -19.85
N PHE A 241 13.10 -5.31 -20.39
CA PHE A 241 12.74 -5.33 -21.81
C PHE A 241 12.75 -3.91 -22.39
N GLU A 242 12.95 -3.81 -23.70
CA GLU A 242 12.91 -2.52 -24.40
C GLU A 242 11.49 -1.95 -24.44
N GLU A 243 11.37 -0.63 -24.27
CA GLU A 243 10.07 0.04 -24.31
C GLU A 243 9.42 -0.12 -25.69
N PHE A 244 8.10 -0.31 -25.72
CA PHE A 244 7.28 -0.37 -26.93
C PHE A 244 6.01 0.46 -26.72
N ASP A 245 5.37 0.90 -27.80
CA ASP A 245 4.09 1.60 -27.72
C ASP A 245 2.96 0.57 -27.52
N PRO A 246 2.29 0.56 -26.35
CA PRO A 246 1.23 -0.42 -26.09
C PRO A 246 -0.05 -0.17 -26.88
N ARG A 247 -0.16 0.95 -27.62
CA ARG A 247 -1.26 1.19 -28.57
C ARG A 247 -1.07 0.46 -29.89
N GLU A 248 0.17 0.17 -30.25
CA GLU A 248 0.52 -0.46 -31.53
C GLU A 248 0.85 -1.95 -31.35
N ALA A 249 1.29 -2.35 -30.16
CA ALA A 249 1.58 -3.74 -29.83
C ALA A 249 0.35 -4.53 -29.38
N SER A 250 0.17 -5.74 -29.92
CA SER A 250 -0.76 -6.72 -29.36
C SER A 250 -0.21 -7.32 -28.05
N VAL A 251 -1.05 -8.05 -27.31
CA VAL A 251 -0.59 -8.83 -26.13
C VAL A 251 0.44 -9.91 -26.52
N ILE A 252 0.40 -10.40 -27.75
CA ILE A 252 1.34 -11.40 -28.26
C ILE A 252 2.68 -10.74 -28.60
N ASP A 253 2.68 -9.59 -29.30
CA ASP A 253 3.91 -8.84 -29.57
C ASP A 253 4.65 -8.48 -28.27
N ALA A 254 3.90 -8.02 -27.27
CA ALA A 254 4.43 -7.75 -25.94
C ALA A 254 4.99 -9.00 -25.25
N ALA A 255 4.33 -10.16 -25.40
CA ALA A 255 4.81 -11.43 -24.87
C ALA A 255 6.11 -11.87 -25.54
N GLU A 256 6.27 -11.67 -26.85
CA GLU A 256 7.49 -11.99 -27.58
C GLU A 256 8.67 -11.12 -27.11
N VAL A 257 8.43 -9.81 -26.93
CA VAL A 257 9.42 -8.87 -26.39
C VAL A 257 9.89 -9.31 -24.99
N ILE A 258 8.95 -9.68 -24.12
CA ILE A 258 9.27 -10.12 -22.75
C ILE A 258 9.94 -11.50 -22.73
N ALA A 259 9.50 -12.46 -23.57
CA ALA A 259 10.13 -13.78 -23.67
C ALA A 259 11.60 -13.66 -24.11
N LYS A 260 11.87 -12.79 -25.09
CA LYS A 260 13.22 -12.49 -25.57
C LYS A 260 14.09 -11.89 -24.46
N ALA A 261 13.55 -11.01 -23.61
CA ALA A 261 14.27 -10.45 -22.47
C ALA A 261 14.74 -11.51 -21.46
N TYR A 262 13.96 -12.58 -21.29
CA TYR A 262 14.37 -13.74 -20.49
C TYR A 262 15.28 -14.73 -21.24
N GLY A 263 15.60 -14.49 -22.51
CA GLY A 263 16.33 -15.44 -23.34
C GLY A 263 15.55 -16.73 -23.65
N MET A 264 14.22 -16.69 -23.57
CA MET A 264 13.37 -17.84 -23.87
C MET A 264 13.27 -18.07 -25.37
N SER A 265 13.16 -19.34 -25.77
CA SER A 265 13.01 -19.73 -27.18
C SER A 265 11.63 -19.43 -27.77
N GLY A 266 10.64 -19.12 -26.93
CA GLY A 266 9.24 -18.93 -27.31
C GLY A 266 8.40 -18.47 -26.11
N ILE A 267 7.23 -17.91 -26.40
CA ILE A 267 6.31 -17.37 -25.39
C ILE A 267 5.59 -18.47 -24.59
N ASP A 268 5.56 -19.72 -25.07
CA ASP A 268 4.95 -20.89 -24.41
C ASP A 268 5.57 -21.25 -23.04
N LYS A 269 6.76 -20.70 -22.76
CA LYS A 269 7.49 -20.82 -21.50
C LYS A 269 7.17 -19.72 -20.50
N LEU A 270 6.53 -18.63 -20.95
CA LEU A 270 6.15 -17.51 -20.09
C LEU A 270 4.95 -17.84 -19.22
N SER A 271 4.81 -17.02 -18.18
CA SER A 271 3.59 -16.88 -17.41
C SER A 271 3.26 -15.40 -17.26
N ALA A 272 2.00 -15.03 -17.45
CA ALA A 272 1.49 -13.68 -17.24
C ALA A 272 0.42 -13.69 -16.15
N PHE A 273 0.68 -13.08 -15.00
CA PHE A 273 -0.31 -13.02 -13.91
C PHE A 273 -1.47 -12.07 -14.24
N PHE A 274 -2.67 -12.43 -13.79
CA PHE A 274 -3.88 -11.59 -13.88
C PHE A 274 -4.72 -11.59 -12.61
N LEU A 275 -5.46 -10.51 -12.37
CA LEU A 275 -6.70 -10.63 -11.59
C LEU A 275 -7.79 -11.33 -12.43
N ASN A 276 -8.61 -12.18 -11.84
CA ASN A 276 -9.73 -12.80 -12.57
C ASN A 276 -10.92 -11.85 -12.66
N ARG A 277 -10.90 -11.02 -13.70
CA ARG A 277 -11.97 -10.07 -14.01
C ARG A 277 -12.40 -10.26 -15.45
N LYS A 278 -13.69 -10.07 -15.76
CA LYS A 278 -14.23 -10.19 -17.13
C LYS A 278 -13.40 -9.39 -18.16
N ARG A 279 -12.97 -8.19 -17.79
CA ARG A 279 -12.12 -7.33 -18.63
C ARG A 279 -10.76 -7.95 -19.01
N HIS A 280 -10.30 -9.01 -18.36
CA HIS A 280 -9.02 -9.66 -18.67
C HIS A 280 -9.17 -10.92 -19.52
N HIS A 281 -10.38 -11.47 -19.65
CA HIS A 281 -10.56 -12.77 -20.32
C HIS A 281 -10.04 -12.76 -21.76
N PRO A 282 -10.27 -11.72 -22.59
CA PRO A 282 -9.74 -11.70 -23.96
C PRO A 282 -8.20 -11.80 -24.03
N ALA A 283 -7.49 -11.06 -23.18
CA ALA A 283 -6.03 -11.16 -23.11
C ALA A 283 -5.54 -12.51 -22.59
N MET A 284 -6.21 -13.04 -21.55
CA MET A 284 -5.88 -14.35 -21.02
C MET A 284 -6.06 -15.43 -22.08
N ASP A 285 -7.19 -15.40 -22.80
CA ASP A 285 -7.55 -16.39 -23.81
C ASP A 285 -6.57 -16.33 -25.01
N ASP A 286 -6.21 -15.13 -25.49
CA ASP A 286 -5.19 -14.94 -26.53
C ASP A 286 -3.81 -15.49 -26.12
N LEU A 287 -3.38 -15.18 -24.89
CA LEU A 287 -2.11 -15.67 -24.33
C LEU A 287 -2.11 -17.19 -24.16
N ASN A 288 -3.20 -17.76 -23.62
CA ASN A 288 -3.35 -19.20 -23.44
C ASN A 288 -3.41 -19.96 -24.77
N ALA A 289 -4.08 -19.42 -25.78
CA ALA A 289 -4.11 -20.00 -27.13
C ALA A 289 -2.70 -20.10 -27.76
N ASN A 290 -1.77 -19.27 -27.31
CA ASN A 290 -0.37 -19.26 -27.73
C ASN A 290 0.59 -19.92 -26.71
N GLY A 291 0.06 -20.67 -25.74
CA GLY A 291 0.86 -21.48 -24.81
C GLY A 291 1.37 -20.75 -23.56
N VAL A 292 1.09 -19.46 -23.40
CA VAL A 292 1.48 -18.69 -22.21
C VAL A 292 0.57 -19.10 -21.05
N ALA A 293 1.16 -19.36 -19.87
CA ALA A 293 0.37 -19.61 -18.66
C ALA A 293 -0.20 -18.29 -18.10
N THR A 294 -1.45 -18.26 -17.66
CA THR A 294 -2.14 -17.12 -17.07
C THR A 294 -2.61 -17.42 -15.65
N PRO A 295 -1.68 -17.55 -14.68
CA PRO A 295 -2.02 -17.68 -13.28
C PRO A 295 -2.86 -16.49 -12.82
N PHE A 296 -3.87 -16.72 -11.98
CA PHE A 296 -4.72 -15.64 -11.50
C PHE A 296 -5.09 -15.71 -10.03
N ASP A 297 -5.46 -14.56 -9.49
CA ASP A 297 -6.11 -14.42 -8.18
C ASP A 297 -7.39 -13.56 -8.34
N GLN A 298 -8.25 -13.53 -7.33
CA GLN A 298 -9.49 -12.71 -7.35
C GLN A 298 -9.22 -11.24 -6.99
N ASP A 299 -8.20 -11.03 -6.18
CA ASP A 299 -7.83 -9.74 -5.59
C ASP A 299 -6.33 -9.74 -5.25
N GLY A 300 -5.72 -8.57 -5.12
CA GLY A 300 -4.32 -8.44 -4.73
C GLY A 300 -3.35 -8.69 -5.87
N ASP A 301 -2.87 -7.62 -6.48
CA ASP A 301 -2.03 -7.63 -7.67
C ASP A 301 -0.67 -6.92 -7.48
N LEU A 302 -0.51 -6.20 -6.38
CA LEU A 302 0.71 -5.49 -6.02
C LEU A 302 1.82 -6.48 -5.68
N PHE A 303 1.56 -7.44 -4.78
CA PHE A 303 2.60 -8.39 -4.36
C PHE A 303 3.15 -9.30 -5.47
N PRO A 304 2.32 -9.90 -6.36
CA PRO A 304 2.87 -10.63 -7.49
C PRO A 304 3.73 -9.77 -8.41
N SER A 305 3.46 -8.46 -8.54
CA SER A 305 4.29 -7.55 -9.36
C SER A 305 5.72 -7.43 -8.84
N ILE A 306 5.90 -7.50 -7.52
CA ILE A 306 7.20 -7.41 -6.85
C ILE A 306 8.00 -8.69 -7.03
N LEU A 307 7.32 -9.84 -7.13
CA LEU A 307 7.93 -11.16 -7.21
C LEU A 307 8.28 -11.61 -8.63
N LEU A 308 7.89 -10.86 -9.66
CA LEU A 308 8.18 -11.19 -11.06
C LEU A 308 9.68 -11.48 -11.25
N GLY A 309 9.99 -12.57 -11.94
CA GLY A 309 11.33 -13.04 -12.21
C GLY A 309 12.16 -13.41 -10.98
N LEU A 310 11.54 -13.65 -9.81
CA LEU A 310 12.26 -14.14 -8.64
C LEU A 310 12.75 -15.57 -8.87
N ASP A 311 14.07 -15.73 -8.90
CA ASP A 311 14.71 -17.02 -9.04
C ASP A 311 14.31 -17.97 -7.91
N GLY A 312 14.04 -19.23 -8.27
CA GLY A 312 13.58 -20.25 -7.33
C GLY A 312 12.07 -20.26 -7.07
N LEU A 313 11.33 -19.24 -7.49
CA LEU A 313 9.87 -19.24 -7.41
C LEU A 313 9.26 -20.05 -8.57
N LYS A 314 8.45 -21.07 -8.25
CA LYS A 314 7.94 -22.03 -9.23
C LYS A 314 6.48 -22.38 -8.98
N PHE A 315 5.68 -22.34 -10.04
CA PHE A 315 4.36 -22.97 -10.09
C PHE A 315 4.47 -24.49 -10.05
N PRO A 316 3.38 -25.22 -9.72
CA PRO A 316 3.36 -26.68 -9.78
C PRO A 316 3.73 -27.27 -11.15
N ASN A 317 3.44 -26.54 -12.23
CA ASN A 317 3.82 -26.93 -13.60
C ASN A 317 5.29 -26.63 -13.96
N GLY A 318 6.10 -26.13 -13.02
CA GLY A 318 7.52 -25.85 -13.20
C GLY A 318 7.86 -24.49 -13.84
N ARG A 319 6.88 -23.73 -14.33
CA ARG A 319 7.10 -22.35 -14.81
C ARG A 319 7.40 -21.42 -13.62
N GLY A 320 8.20 -20.38 -13.84
CA GLY A 320 8.35 -19.27 -12.89
C GLY A 320 7.22 -18.27 -13.01
N LEU A 321 7.13 -17.30 -12.09
CA LEU A 321 6.27 -16.12 -12.21
C LEU A 321 7.03 -15.02 -12.95
N HIS A 322 6.77 -14.85 -14.25
CA HIS A 322 7.64 -14.05 -15.12
C HIS A 322 7.13 -12.62 -15.36
N SER A 323 5.84 -12.44 -15.64
CA SER A 323 5.32 -11.17 -16.13
C SER A 323 3.87 -10.88 -15.75
N MET A 324 3.42 -9.68 -16.10
CA MET A 324 2.02 -9.28 -16.29
C MET A 324 1.96 -8.70 -17.70
N ILE A 325 1.01 -9.13 -18.54
CA ILE A 325 0.95 -8.73 -19.96
C ILE A 325 -0.48 -8.32 -20.29
N GLY A 326 -0.74 -7.01 -20.28
CA GLY A 326 -2.07 -6.49 -20.54
C GLY A 326 -3.05 -6.67 -19.39
N GLU A 327 -2.56 -6.99 -18.20
CA GLU A 327 -3.33 -6.99 -16.95
C GLU A 327 -3.81 -5.56 -16.64
N ILE A 328 -5.03 -5.38 -16.10
CA ILE A 328 -5.60 -4.07 -15.75
C ILE A 328 -5.94 -4.00 -14.25
N GLY A 329 -5.10 -3.29 -13.50
CA GLY A 329 -5.18 -3.03 -12.06
C GLY A 329 -5.25 -1.54 -11.71
N GLY A 330 -5.25 -1.20 -10.42
CA GLY A 330 -5.29 0.21 -9.96
C GLY A 330 -3.96 0.93 -10.16
N SER A 331 -4.00 2.27 -10.28
CA SER A 331 -2.79 3.07 -10.50
C SER A 331 -1.89 3.17 -9.27
N ALA A 332 -2.47 3.17 -8.07
CA ALA A 332 -1.73 3.20 -6.82
C ALA A 332 -0.91 1.91 -6.63
N GLU A 333 -1.52 0.76 -6.89
CA GLU A 333 -0.89 -0.56 -6.83
C GLU A 333 0.24 -0.69 -7.86
N TRP A 334 0.04 -0.15 -9.07
CA TRP A 334 1.13 -0.04 -10.05
C TRP A 334 2.29 0.81 -9.53
N ALA A 335 2.00 1.98 -8.95
CA ALA A 335 3.02 2.90 -8.46
C ALA A 335 3.83 2.33 -7.28
N VAL A 336 3.17 1.64 -6.34
CA VAL A 336 3.82 1.00 -5.20
C VAL A 336 4.58 -0.26 -5.61
N GLY A 337 4.06 -1.03 -6.57
CA GLY A 337 4.69 -2.26 -7.07
C GLY A 337 5.85 -2.06 -8.04
N VAL A 338 5.85 -0.98 -8.84
CA VAL A 338 6.85 -0.78 -9.90
C VAL A 338 8.24 -0.45 -9.36
N LEU A 339 8.36 0.38 -8.32
CA LEU A 339 9.64 0.78 -7.74
C LEU A 339 10.48 -0.41 -7.24
N PRO A 340 9.95 -1.29 -6.37
CA PRO A 340 10.69 -2.47 -5.95
C PRO A 340 11.00 -3.44 -7.11
N LEU A 341 10.12 -3.54 -8.12
CA LEU A 341 10.42 -4.34 -9.32
C LEU A 341 11.63 -3.81 -10.09
N ILE A 342 11.72 -2.49 -10.34
CA ILE A 342 12.86 -1.92 -11.08
C ILE A 342 14.15 -1.96 -10.28
N TRP A 343 14.09 -1.86 -8.95
CA TRP A 343 15.27 -1.96 -8.09
C TRP A 343 15.91 -3.34 -8.22
N ARG A 344 15.09 -4.38 -8.42
CA ARG A 344 15.55 -5.74 -8.72
C ARG A 344 16.06 -5.94 -10.15
N GLY A 345 15.96 -4.94 -11.03
CA GLY A 345 16.36 -5.03 -12.44
C GLY A 345 15.23 -5.35 -13.42
N GLY A 346 13.98 -5.37 -12.96
CA GLY A 346 12.81 -5.52 -13.82
C GLY A 346 12.47 -4.25 -14.62
N GLN A 347 11.39 -4.34 -15.39
CA GLN A 347 10.86 -3.25 -16.20
C GLN A 347 9.33 -3.25 -16.16
N ALA A 348 8.73 -2.07 -16.30
CA ALA A 348 7.30 -1.90 -16.39
C ALA A 348 6.89 -0.76 -17.33
N ILE A 349 5.86 -1.02 -18.13
CA ILE A 349 5.10 -0.02 -18.86
C ILE A 349 3.67 -0.03 -18.29
N GLY A 350 3.16 1.13 -17.93
CA GLY A 350 1.75 1.35 -17.62
C GLY A 350 1.08 2.15 -18.72
N MET A 351 -0.20 1.93 -18.97
CA MET A 351 -1.04 2.74 -19.84
C MET A 351 -2.37 2.98 -19.14
N LEU A 352 -2.80 4.24 -19.05
CA LEU A 352 -4.08 4.57 -18.44
C LEU A 352 -5.22 3.86 -19.20
N THR A 353 -6.30 3.53 -18.49
CA THR A 353 -7.52 2.92 -19.05
C THR A 353 -8.76 3.58 -18.46
N SER A 354 -9.87 3.50 -19.18
CA SER A 354 -11.14 4.08 -18.73
C SER A 354 -11.77 3.24 -17.63
N GLN A 355 -11.78 3.79 -16.42
CA GLN A 355 -12.50 3.24 -15.27
C GLN A 355 -13.99 3.09 -15.59
N SER A 356 -14.56 4.12 -16.20
CA SER A 356 -15.98 4.21 -16.55
C SER A 356 -16.37 3.11 -17.52
N SER A 357 -15.60 2.90 -18.59
CA SER A 357 -15.89 1.86 -19.57
C SER A 357 -15.68 0.46 -19.01
N LEU A 358 -14.68 0.26 -18.15
CA LEU A 358 -14.35 -1.04 -17.55
C LEU A 358 -15.26 -1.46 -16.39
N THR A 359 -16.09 -0.55 -15.86
CA THR A 359 -17.01 -0.81 -14.75
C THR A 359 -18.48 -0.79 -15.15
N LYS A 360 -18.79 -0.54 -16.44
CA LYS A 360 -20.15 -0.59 -16.98
C LYS A 360 -20.79 -1.97 -16.74
N PRO A 361 -22.02 -2.02 -16.18
CA PRO A 361 -22.71 -3.28 -15.95
C PRO A 361 -23.09 -3.95 -17.28
N ASN A 362 -23.27 -5.27 -17.23
CA ASN A 362 -23.82 -6.07 -18.34
C ASN A 362 -23.03 -6.04 -19.67
N MET A 363 -21.73 -5.72 -19.64
CA MET A 363 -20.85 -5.85 -20.81
C MET A 363 -20.21 -7.24 -20.91
N THR A 364 -19.99 -7.71 -22.14
CA THR A 364 -19.22 -8.93 -22.41
C THR A 364 -17.72 -8.66 -22.21
N PRO A 365 -16.91 -9.69 -21.93
CA PRO A 365 -15.45 -9.55 -21.84
C PRO A 365 -14.81 -8.85 -23.05
N GLU A 366 -15.22 -9.22 -24.27
CA GLU A 366 -14.68 -8.69 -25.53
C GLU A 366 -14.97 -7.20 -25.66
N LYS A 367 -16.19 -6.79 -25.30
CA LYS A 367 -16.59 -5.39 -25.33
C LYS A 367 -15.85 -4.59 -24.27
N LEU A 368 -15.68 -5.12 -23.06
CA LEU A 368 -14.88 -4.45 -22.01
C LEU A 368 -13.44 -4.24 -22.47
N TRP A 369 -12.83 -5.25 -23.10
CA TRP A 369 -11.48 -5.15 -23.63
C TRP A 369 -11.38 -4.12 -24.76
N ALA A 370 -12.29 -4.14 -25.73
CA ALA A 370 -12.31 -3.18 -26.84
C ALA A 370 -12.53 -1.73 -26.36
N GLU A 371 -13.32 -1.53 -25.31
CA GLU A 371 -13.70 -0.21 -24.80
C GLU A 371 -12.75 0.35 -23.74
N ARG A 372 -11.70 -0.39 -23.36
CA ARG A 372 -10.81 -0.03 -22.24
C ARG A 372 -10.08 1.31 -22.38
N PHE A 373 -10.02 1.86 -23.58
CA PHE A 373 -9.41 3.17 -23.86
C PHE A 373 -10.43 4.23 -24.32
N HIS A 374 -11.73 3.97 -24.19
CA HIS A 374 -12.77 4.97 -24.44
C HIS A 374 -13.06 5.73 -23.15
N TYR A 375 -12.38 6.86 -23.00
CA TYR A 375 -12.48 7.73 -21.84
C TYR A 375 -13.72 8.62 -21.86
N THR A 376 -14.24 8.95 -20.68
CA THR A 376 -15.22 10.03 -20.49
C THR A 376 -14.54 11.41 -20.51
N GLU A 377 -15.33 12.48 -20.56
CA GLU A 377 -14.81 13.86 -20.44
C GLU A 377 -14.07 14.07 -19.12
N ASP A 378 -14.63 13.61 -17.99
CA ASP A 378 -13.99 13.68 -16.67
C ASP A 378 -12.64 12.93 -16.66
N GLU A 379 -12.57 11.76 -17.30
CA GLU A 379 -11.33 10.99 -17.43
C GLU A 379 -10.30 11.73 -18.29
N PHE A 380 -10.72 12.38 -19.38
CA PHE A 380 -9.83 13.22 -20.19
C PHE A 380 -9.27 14.40 -19.39
N ILE A 381 -10.07 15.04 -18.55
CA ILE A 381 -9.61 16.11 -17.65
C ILE A 381 -8.55 15.57 -16.69
N GLN A 382 -8.77 14.40 -16.07
CA GLN A 382 -7.77 13.78 -15.18
C GLN A 382 -6.47 13.40 -15.89
N ILE A 383 -6.58 12.88 -17.13
CA ILE A 383 -5.43 12.54 -17.98
C ILE A 383 -4.63 13.81 -18.31
N GLN A 384 -5.32 14.90 -18.65
CA GLN A 384 -4.70 16.20 -18.96
C GLN A 384 -4.03 16.82 -17.72
N ASP A 385 -4.69 16.78 -16.56
CA ASP A 385 -4.13 17.27 -15.29
C ASP A 385 -2.86 16.50 -14.90
N GLY A 386 -2.85 15.17 -15.14
CA GLY A 386 -1.69 14.31 -14.96
C GLY A 386 -0.61 14.44 -16.04
N ARG A 387 -0.87 15.21 -17.11
CA ARG A 387 -0.01 15.42 -18.28
C ARG A 387 0.29 14.14 -19.07
N PHE A 388 -0.73 13.31 -19.32
CA PHE A 388 -0.65 12.06 -20.07
C PHE A 388 -1.27 12.13 -21.48
N GLU A 389 -1.71 13.31 -21.94
CA GLU A 389 -2.40 13.49 -23.23
C GLU A 389 -1.52 13.17 -24.45
N HIS A 390 -0.22 13.51 -24.40
CA HIS A 390 0.73 13.28 -25.49
C HIS A 390 1.39 11.90 -25.43
N LYS A 391 1.63 11.39 -24.22
CA LYS A 391 2.23 10.07 -23.96
C LYS A 391 1.34 9.36 -22.91
N PRO A 392 0.34 8.58 -23.36
CA PRO A 392 -0.70 7.95 -22.52
C PRO A 392 -0.21 6.70 -21.78
N TYR A 393 0.96 6.21 -22.18
CA TYR A 393 1.71 5.16 -21.52
C TYR A 393 2.96 5.76 -20.89
N PHE A 394 3.45 5.10 -19.85
CA PHE A 394 4.48 5.64 -19.00
C PHE A 394 5.34 4.51 -18.42
N THR A 395 6.58 4.85 -18.12
CA THR A 395 7.43 4.04 -17.25
C THR A 395 7.65 4.79 -15.95
N VAL A 396 8.32 4.14 -14.99
CA VAL A 396 8.67 4.77 -13.72
C VAL A 396 9.46 6.07 -13.89
N LYS A 397 10.20 6.25 -15.00
CA LYS A 397 10.98 7.46 -15.28
C LYS A 397 10.11 8.68 -15.64
N ASP A 398 8.89 8.44 -16.11
CA ASP A 398 7.89 9.47 -16.38
C ASP A 398 7.21 9.93 -15.07
N ILE A 399 7.17 9.06 -14.06
CA ILE A 399 6.51 9.28 -12.77
C ILE A 399 7.47 9.84 -11.72
N MET A 400 8.68 9.30 -11.62
CA MET A 400 9.65 9.60 -10.57
C MET A 400 10.85 10.41 -11.11
N GLU A 401 11.40 11.30 -10.30
CA GLU A 401 12.57 12.13 -10.65
C GLU A 401 13.82 11.30 -10.89
N ASP A 402 14.19 10.49 -9.91
CA ASP A 402 15.28 9.52 -9.97
C ASP A 402 14.82 8.19 -9.34
N PRO A 403 14.31 7.24 -10.14
CA PRO A 403 13.81 5.96 -9.63
C PRO A 403 14.85 5.14 -8.84
N PHE A 404 16.15 5.43 -8.97
CA PHE A 404 17.24 4.75 -8.27
C PHE A 404 17.84 5.56 -7.12
N ALA A 405 17.21 6.67 -6.72
CA ALA A 405 17.55 7.34 -5.46
C ALA A 405 17.35 6.41 -4.24
N GLY A 406 17.85 6.79 -3.07
CA GLY A 406 17.77 5.97 -1.87
C GLY A 406 16.33 5.63 -1.51
N GLY A 407 16.01 4.34 -1.43
CA GLY A 407 14.63 3.89 -1.24
C GLY A 407 14.48 2.53 -0.55
N ILE A 408 13.31 2.31 0.04
CA ILE A 408 12.89 1.05 0.67
C ILE A 408 11.39 0.88 0.51
N ALA A 409 10.97 -0.34 0.17
CA ALA A 409 9.59 -0.78 0.18
C ALA A 409 9.43 -1.92 1.19
N ALA A 410 8.32 -1.90 1.94
CA ALA A 410 8.03 -2.85 3.00
C ALA A 410 6.60 -3.36 2.93
N PHE A 411 6.45 -4.68 3.12
CA PHE A 411 5.19 -5.40 2.97
C PHE A 411 4.97 -6.27 4.20
N GLY A 412 4.07 -5.86 5.10
CA GLY A 412 3.77 -6.56 6.35
C GLY A 412 2.69 -7.61 6.17
N ALA A 413 2.99 -8.89 6.41
CA ALA A 413 2.06 -9.99 6.19
C ALA A 413 0.91 -9.96 7.20
N ILE A 414 -0.32 -9.66 6.75
CA ILE A 414 -1.51 -9.84 7.59
C ILE A 414 -1.90 -11.33 7.61
N SER A 415 -1.89 -11.97 6.44
CA SER A 415 -2.24 -13.38 6.28
C SER A 415 -1.15 -14.19 5.58
N ASP A 416 -1.26 -15.51 5.66
CA ASP A 416 -0.35 -16.43 4.96
C ASP A 416 -0.30 -16.11 3.46
N ASN A 417 0.90 -15.97 2.92
CA ASN A 417 1.07 -15.59 1.53
C ASN A 417 1.19 -16.83 0.63
N TYR A 418 0.40 -16.88 -0.45
CA TYR A 418 0.42 -18.01 -1.40
C TYR A 418 1.34 -17.78 -2.61
N PHE A 419 1.82 -16.55 -2.79
CA PHE A 419 2.86 -16.24 -3.77
C PHE A 419 4.26 -16.55 -3.23
N TYR A 420 4.51 -16.28 -1.94
CA TYR A 420 5.75 -16.60 -1.24
C TYR A 420 5.44 -17.34 0.09
N PRO A 421 5.34 -18.69 0.08
CA PRO A 421 4.80 -19.47 1.20
C PRO A 421 5.47 -19.34 2.57
N ASP A 422 6.73 -18.90 2.60
CA ASP A 422 7.49 -18.67 3.84
C ASP A 422 7.06 -17.38 4.57
N MET A 423 6.41 -16.45 3.86
CA MET A 423 5.85 -15.25 4.45
C MET A 423 4.50 -15.60 5.10
N LYS A 424 4.57 -16.02 6.36
CA LYS A 424 3.39 -16.32 7.20
C LYS A 424 2.70 -15.05 7.68
N GLY A 425 1.38 -15.13 7.83
CA GLY A 425 0.58 -14.05 8.40
C GLY A 425 0.87 -13.83 9.88
N VAL A 426 0.20 -12.83 10.46
CA VAL A 426 0.31 -12.55 11.89
C VAL A 426 -0.20 -13.73 12.70
N THR A 427 0.56 -14.12 13.71
CA THR A 427 0.16 -15.14 14.68
C THR A 427 0.45 -14.64 16.09
N CYS A 428 -0.24 -15.19 17.08
CA CYS A 428 0.06 -14.89 18.47
C CYS A 428 -0.02 -16.11 19.39
N ASP A 429 0.80 -16.09 20.44
CA ASP A 429 0.78 -17.00 21.59
C ASP A 429 0.24 -16.19 22.77
N ARG A 430 -1.06 -16.37 23.09
CA ARG A 430 -1.74 -15.65 24.18
C ARG A 430 -1.25 -16.05 25.57
N ASP A 431 -0.70 -17.25 25.73
CA ASP A 431 -0.17 -17.70 27.03
C ASP A 431 1.17 -17.02 27.36
N LYS A 432 1.94 -16.67 26.32
CA LYS A 432 3.22 -15.98 26.45
C LYS A 432 3.18 -14.51 26.07
N ASP A 433 2.02 -13.98 25.71
CA ASP A 433 1.82 -12.66 25.12
C ASP A 433 2.80 -12.33 23.98
N LEU A 434 3.04 -13.28 23.09
CA LEU A 434 3.93 -13.08 21.94
C LEU A 434 3.11 -12.87 20.67
N ALA A 435 3.51 -11.90 19.86
CA ALA A 435 3.00 -11.71 18.51
C ALA A 435 4.14 -11.87 17.50
N HIS A 436 3.90 -12.65 16.46
CA HIS A 436 4.84 -12.90 15.38
C HIS A 436 4.35 -12.23 14.10
N VAL A 437 5.25 -11.52 13.42
CA VAL A 437 4.95 -10.78 12.19
C VAL A 437 6.09 -10.97 11.19
N ASN A 438 5.75 -11.21 9.93
CA ASN A 438 6.71 -11.21 8.85
C ASN A 438 6.60 -9.94 8.00
N VAL A 439 7.74 -9.36 7.64
CA VAL A 439 7.82 -8.21 6.74
C VAL A 439 8.75 -8.52 5.59
N PHE A 440 8.24 -8.44 4.37
CA PHE A 440 9.03 -8.56 3.15
C PHE A 440 9.55 -7.19 2.75
N ILE A 441 10.83 -7.09 2.41
CA ILE A 441 11.51 -5.84 2.12
C ILE A 441 12.17 -5.93 0.75
N VAL A 442 12.07 -4.85 -0.02
CA VAL A 442 12.94 -4.60 -1.18
C VAL A 442 13.53 -3.20 -1.02
N ASN A 443 14.86 -3.07 -1.07
CA ASN A 443 15.51 -1.76 -1.01
C ASN A 443 15.98 -1.30 -2.39
N SER A 444 16.40 -0.04 -2.50
CA SER A 444 16.84 0.56 -3.76
C SER A 444 18.09 -0.06 -4.37
N LEU A 445 18.85 -0.85 -3.60
CA LEU A 445 19.96 -1.67 -4.12
C LEU A 445 19.47 -2.92 -4.88
N GLY A 446 18.19 -3.27 -4.77
CA GLY A 446 17.59 -4.50 -5.32
C GLY A 446 17.58 -5.68 -4.35
N VAL A 447 18.09 -5.49 -3.12
CA VAL A 447 18.17 -6.57 -2.13
C VAL A 447 16.79 -6.86 -1.56
N MET A 448 16.48 -8.15 -1.45
CA MET A 448 15.22 -8.69 -0.94
C MET A 448 15.43 -9.44 0.37
N GLU A 449 14.68 -9.08 1.40
CA GLU A 449 14.77 -9.69 2.72
C GLU A 449 13.39 -10.04 3.29
N LEU A 450 13.28 -11.15 4.01
CA LEU A 450 12.15 -11.44 4.90
C LEU A 450 12.60 -11.23 6.35
N TRP A 451 11.92 -10.34 7.06
CA TRP A 451 12.12 -10.07 8.48
C TRP A 451 11.05 -10.78 9.29
N SER A 452 11.44 -11.74 10.13
CA SER A 452 10.55 -12.48 11.01
C SER A 452 10.69 -11.96 12.44
N MET A 453 9.80 -11.06 12.82
CA MET A 453 9.84 -10.30 14.07
C MET A 453 8.93 -10.93 15.12
N THR A 454 9.40 -11.00 16.35
CA THR A 454 8.62 -11.47 17.51
C THR A 454 8.57 -10.37 18.57
N PHE A 455 7.37 -9.90 18.87
CA PHE A 455 7.10 -8.88 19.86
C PHE A 455 6.49 -9.50 21.12
N LYS A 456 6.97 -9.08 22.29
CA LYS A 456 6.31 -9.31 23.57
C LYS A 456 5.35 -8.16 23.85
N CYS A 457 4.09 -8.50 24.09
CA CYS A 457 3.07 -7.58 24.55
C CYS A 457 3.18 -7.46 26.09
N LEU A 458 3.84 -6.40 26.57
CA LEU A 458 4.29 -6.24 27.96
C LEU A 458 3.14 -6.23 29.00
N LYS A 459 1.94 -5.84 28.57
CA LYS A 459 0.73 -5.77 29.41
C LYS A 459 -0.37 -6.73 28.93
N GLY A 460 0.02 -7.76 28.17
CA GLY A 460 -0.92 -8.67 27.52
C GLY A 460 -1.28 -8.24 26.10
N ILE A 461 -1.72 -9.22 25.30
CA ILE A 461 -2.09 -9.01 23.90
C ILE A 461 -3.26 -8.04 23.76
N ASP A 462 -4.33 -8.22 24.54
CA ASP A 462 -5.55 -7.40 24.41
C ASP A 462 -5.27 -5.92 24.73
N CYS A 463 -4.44 -5.64 25.75
CA CYS A 463 -4.00 -4.26 26.04
C CYS A 463 -3.22 -3.63 24.87
N SER A 464 -2.43 -4.44 24.15
CA SER A 464 -1.69 -3.95 22.98
C SER A 464 -2.62 -3.69 21.80
N ILE A 465 -3.63 -4.55 21.59
CA ILE A 465 -4.69 -4.38 20.59
C ILE A 465 -5.48 -3.08 20.87
N GLU A 466 -5.96 -2.87 22.10
CA GLU A 466 -6.68 -1.65 22.49
C GLU A 466 -5.88 -0.37 22.21
N LYS A 467 -4.56 -0.42 22.41
CA LYS A 467 -3.66 0.69 22.11
C LYS A 467 -3.43 0.90 20.61
N MET A 468 -3.65 -0.11 19.78
CA MET A 468 -3.54 -0.03 18.33
C MET A 468 -4.83 0.42 17.66
N VAL A 469 -5.99 0.23 18.31
CA VAL A 469 -7.31 0.64 17.80
C VAL A 469 -7.36 2.14 17.50
N SER A 470 -7.93 2.51 16.34
CA SER A 470 -8.06 3.90 15.92
C SER A 470 -8.93 4.72 16.90
N PRO A 471 -8.64 6.02 17.12
CA PRO A 471 -9.53 6.91 17.87
C PRO A 471 -11.01 6.88 17.41
N LYS A 472 -11.29 6.53 16.14
CA LYS A 472 -12.66 6.40 15.63
C LYS A 472 -13.50 5.40 16.42
N GLU A 473 -12.99 4.20 16.68
CA GLU A 473 -13.74 3.13 17.36
C GLU A 473 -14.07 3.51 18.82
N MET A 474 -13.28 4.41 19.41
CA MET A 474 -13.52 4.91 20.76
C MET A 474 -14.69 5.91 20.84
N ILE A 475 -15.12 6.47 19.71
CA ILE A 475 -16.11 7.56 19.65
C ILE A 475 -17.28 7.28 18.70
N GLU A 476 -17.23 6.24 17.87
CA GLU A 476 -18.20 6.00 16.80
C GLU A 476 -19.63 5.70 17.28
N ASP A 477 -19.76 5.18 18.51
CA ASP A 477 -21.04 4.87 19.14
C ASP A 477 -21.55 6.00 20.07
N LEU A 478 -20.75 7.03 20.32
CA LEU A 478 -21.11 8.14 21.20
C LEU A 478 -21.87 9.24 20.44
N ARG A 479 -22.79 9.95 21.12
CA ARG A 479 -23.56 11.07 20.53
C ARG A 479 -23.70 12.23 21.50
N GLY A 480 -24.00 13.42 20.98
CA GLY A 480 -24.33 14.61 21.76
C GLY A 480 -23.23 15.03 22.73
N SER A 481 -23.64 15.35 23.97
CA SER A 481 -22.73 15.83 25.02
C SER A 481 -21.64 14.82 25.41
N GLU A 482 -21.93 13.51 25.32
CA GLU A 482 -20.98 12.45 25.66
C GLU A 482 -19.83 12.39 24.64
N LEU A 483 -20.17 12.46 23.36
CA LEU A 483 -19.19 12.56 22.27
C LEU A 483 -18.32 13.82 22.42
N MET A 484 -18.95 14.97 22.71
CA MET A 484 -18.24 16.23 22.92
C MET A 484 -17.27 16.17 24.11
N SER A 485 -17.70 15.63 25.25
CA SER A 485 -16.84 15.47 26.44
C SER A 485 -15.64 14.59 26.12
N THR A 486 -15.89 13.44 25.49
CA THR A 486 -14.85 12.46 25.15
C THR A 486 -13.81 13.03 24.19
N ILE A 487 -14.24 13.70 23.12
CA ILE A 487 -13.32 14.37 22.18
C ILE A 487 -12.52 15.47 22.91
N THR A 488 -13.16 16.25 23.77
CA THR A 488 -12.48 17.32 24.53
C THR A 488 -11.40 16.75 25.44
N GLU A 489 -11.69 15.66 26.15
CA GLU A 489 -10.72 14.96 27.00
C GLU A 489 -9.56 14.37 26.17
N MET A 490 -9.86 13.73 25.04
CA MET A 490 -8.83 13.21 24.12
C MET A 490 -7.91 14.31 23.59
N LEU A 491 -8.45 15.49 23.30
CA LEU A 491 -7.68 16.62 22.76
C LEU A 491 -6.93 17.41 23.84
N ALA A 492 -7.20 17.17 25.13
CA ALA A 492 -6.49 17.74 26.26
C ALA A 492 -5.19 16.98 26.60
N ASP A 493 -5.13 15.67 26.34
CA ASP A 493 -3.89 14.89 26.44
C ASP A 493 -3.01 15.11 25.20
N GLU A 494 -1.73 15.45 25.39
CA GLU A 494 -0.86 15.83 24.27
C GLU A 494 -0.61 14.66 23.29
N ASN A 495 -0.45 13.44 23.81
CA ASN A 495 -0.18 12.27 22.98
C ASN A 495 -1.42 11.86 22.20
N MET A 496 -2.57 11.84 22.86
CA MET A 496 -3.85 11.55 22.24
C MET A 496 -4.25 12.65 21.25
N ARG A 497 -3.99 13.93 21.53
CA ARG A 497 -4.21 15.04 20.58
C ARG A 497 -3.43 14.83 19.28
N LYS A 498 -2.16 14.41 19.34
CA LYS A 498 -1.35 14.08 18.16
C LYS A 498 -1.93 12.88 17.40
N ARG A 499 -2.31 11.82 18.13
CA ARG A 499 -2.92 10.61 17.57
C ARG A 499 -4.25 10.88 16.88
N PHE A 500 -5.11 11.66 17.53
CA PHE A 500 -6.41 12.08 17.04
C PHE A 500 -6.28 12.93 15.79
N ARG A 501 -5.28 13.82 15.72
CA ARG A 501 -5.01 14.60 14.51
C ARG A 501 -4.64 13.73 13.30
N ILE A 502 -3.85 12.66 13.51
CA ILE A 502 -3.55 11.70 12.45
C ILE A 502 -4.82 10.99 12.00
N PHE A 503 -5.65 10.52 12.94
CA PHE A 503 -6.95 9.91 12.64
C PHE A 503 -7.80 10.85 11.80
N PHE A 504 -7.97 12.09 12.26
CA PHE A 504 -8.83 13.07 11.62
C PHE A 504 -8.37 13.36 10.19
N ASN A 505 -7.06 13.52 9.98
CA ASN A 505 -6.48 13.72 8.66
C ASN A 505 -6.69 12.51 7.74
N ASN A 506 -6.49 11.29 8.24
CA ASN A 506 -6.57 10.07 7.44
C ASN A 506 -8.02 9.64 7.14
N GLU A 507 -8.95 9.90 8.06
CA GLU A 507 -10.37 9.55 7.90
C GLU A 507 -11.08 10.53 6.96
N TYR A 508 -10.85 11.83 7.18
CA TYR A 508 -11.58 12.89 6.49
C TYR A 508 -10.80 13.53 5.34
N TYR A 509 -9.69 12.91 4.91
CA TYR A 509 -8.85 13.42 3.83
C TYR A 509 -9.61 13.85 2.56
N PRO A 510 -10.72 13.22 2.10
CA PRO A 510 -11.40 13.67 0.90
C PRO A 510 -12.11 15.02 1.08
N ALA A 511 -12.38 15.40 2.34
CA ALA A 511 -13.03 16.64 2.73
C ALA A 511 -12.07 17.63 3.43
N LEU A 512 -10.78 17.33 3.47
CA LEU A 512 -9.76 18.18 4.10
C LEU A 512 -8.78 18.71 3.07
N ILE A 513 -8.54 20.01 3.11
CA ILE A 513 -7.46 20.65 2.35
C ILE A 513 -6.37 21.06 3.33
N PRO A 514 -5.19 20.44 3.31
CA PRO A 514 -4.07 20.86 4.15
C PRO A 514 -3.55 22.22 3.68
N VAL A 515 -3.34 23.15 4.62
CA VAL A 515 -2.77 24.47 4.37
C VAL A 515 -1.74 24.77 5.45
N ARG A 516 -0.46 24.59 5.13
CA ARG A 516 0.66 24.63 6.08
C ARG A 516 0.40 23.68 7.26
N ASP A 517 0.40 24.19 8.49
CA ASP A 517 0.13 23.45 9.72
C ASP A 517 -1.35 23.47 10.12
N LYS A 518 -2.24 23.92 9.23
CA LYS A 518 -3.69 23.97 9.41
C LYS A 518 -4.41 23.20 8.30
N MET A 519 -5.73 23.17 8.38
CA MET A 519 -6.59 22.55 7.38
C MET A 519 -7.85 23.40 7.13
N VAL A 520 -8.45 23.22 5.96
CA VAL A 520 -9.81 23.68 5.65
C VAL A 520 -10.70 22.45 5.56
N LEU A 521 -11.81 22.45 6.31
CA LEU A 521 -12.84 21.42 6.20
C LEU A 521 -13.88 21.82 5.15
N LEU A 522 -14.23 20.88 4.28
CA LEU A 522 -15.24 21.04 3.25
C LEU A 522 -16.56 20.41 3.70
N HIS A 523 -17.42 21.17 4.40
CA HIS A 523 -18.69 20.64 4.96
C HIS A 523 -19.59 19.97 3.93
N ARG A 524 -19.75 20.57 2.75
CA ARG A 524 -20.55 19.98 1.65
C ARG A 524 -19.99 18.64 1.19
N THR A 525 -18.67 18.45 1.26
CA THR A 525 -18.04 17.18 0.92
C THR A 525 -18.31 16.12 2.00
N ILE A 526 -18.29 16.51 3.29
CA ILE A 526 -18.72 15.62 4.38
C ILE A 526 -20.15 15.15 4.16
N ASP A 527 -21.09 16.07 3.89
CA ASP A 527 -22.49 15.71 3.64
C ASP A 527 -22.63 14.77 2.43
N ALA A 528 -21.95 15.06 1.32
CA ALA A 528 -21.96 14.21 0.14
C ALA A 528 -21.37 12.81 0.40
N LEU A 529 -20.35 12.69 1.27
CA LEU A 529 -19.78 11.40 1.67
C LEU A 529 -20.74 10.58 2.54
N ILE A 530 -21.52 11.25 3.39
CA ILE A 530 -22.54 10.61 4.23
C ILE A 530 -23.72 10.11 3.38
N GLU A 531 -24.22 10.93 2.46
CA GLU A 531 -25.30 10.55 1.53
C GLU A 531 -24.97 9.27 0.74
N ARG A 532 -23.67 9.06 0.47
CA ARG A 532 -23.15 7.89 -0.25
C ARG A 532 -22.70 6.74 0.64
N LYS A 533 -22.88 6.85 1.96
CA LYS A 533 -22.46 5.85 2.96
C LYS A 533 -20.95 5.56 3.00
N ALA A 534 -20.14 6.52 2.53
CA ALA A 534 -18.69 6.49 2.73
C ALA A 534 -18.34 6.92 4.15
N LEU A 535 -19.09 7.87 4.70
CA LEU A 535 -19.13 8.27 6.10
C LEU A 535 -20.51 8.00 6.70
N ALA A 536 -20.62 8.07 8.03
CA ALA A 536 -21.86 7.94 8.78
C ALA A 536 -22.33 9.29 9.36
N GLU A 537 -23.58 9.38 9.79
CA GLU A 537 -24.14 10.62 10.37
C GLU A 537 -23.32 11.15 11.56
N VAL A 538 -22.74 10.27 12.38
CA VAL A 538 -21.86 10.64 13.49
C VAL A 538 -20.62 11.39 13.02
N ASP A 539 -20.15 11.17 11.78
CA ASP A 539 -18.98 11.87 11.26
C ASP A 539 -19.22 13.36 11.07
N ARG A 540 -20.47 13.77 10.77
CA ARG A 540 -20.85 15.20 10.77
C ARG A 540 -20.70 15.80 12.17
N GLU A 541 -21.10 15.05 13.19
CA GLU A 541 -21.02 15.50 14.58
C GLU A 541 -19.56 15.56 15.05
N ILE A 542 -18.76 14.54 14.73
CA ILE A 542 -17.32 14.51 15.04
C ILE A 542 -16.60 15.70 14.41
N THR A 543 -16.80 15.96 13.11
CA THR A 543 -16.10 17.06 12.44
C THR A 543 -16.49 18.42 13.00
N SER A 544 -17.77 18.65 13.29
CA SER A 544 -18.26 19.87 13.93
C SER A 544 -17.65 20.09 15.31
N ILE A 545 -17.63 19.06 16.17
CA ILE A 545 -17.05 19.16 17.52
C ILE A 545 -15.56 19.47 17.44
N VAL A 546 -14.84 18.81 16.52
CA VAL A 546 -13.39 19.01 16.37
C VAL A 546 -13.07 20.42 15.86
N GLU A 547 -13.87 20.98 14.94
CA GLU A 547 -13.72 22.38 14.51
C GLU A 547 -13.87 23.38 15.66
N ASP A 548 -14.80 23.12 16.58
CA ASP A 548 -15.04 23.97 17.74
C ASP A 548 -13.92 23.84 18.78
N VAL A 549 -13.61 22.60 19.19
CA VAL A 549 -12.68 22.30 20.28
C VAL A 549 -11.21 22.46 19.87
N ALA A 550 -10.87 22.15 18.62
CA ALA A 550 -9.52 22.29 18.05
C ALA A 550 -9.46 23.40 16.99
N SER A 551 -10.08 24.54 17.25
CA SER A 551 -10.11 25.68 16.32
C SER A 551 -8.73 26.18 15.86
N ASP A 552 -7.66 25.85 16.59
CA ASP A 552 -6.26 26.10 16.18
C ASP A 552 -5.83 25.29 14.96
N TRP A 553 -6.47 24.15 14.68
CA TRP A 553 -6.18 23.31 13.51
C TRP A 553 -6.75 23.87 12.21
N PHE A 554 -7.77 24.74 12.30
CA PHE A 554 -8.53 25.15 11.13
C PHE A 554 -8.18 26.58 10.69
N ILE A 555 -8.23 26.81 9.38
CA ILE A 555 -8.32 28.16 8.85
C ILE A 555 -9.78 28.56 8.89
N ARG A 556 -10.12 29.53 9.74
CA ARG A 556 -11.42 30.18 9.67
C ARG A 556 -11.42 31.01 8.39
N ALA A 557 -12.27 30.65 7.42
CA ALA A 557 -12.60 31.57 6.35
C ALA A 557 -13.22 32.80 7.02
N GLU A 558 -12.58 33.97 6.89
CA GLU A 558 -13.28 35.22 7.17
C GLU A 558 -14.48 35.27 6.22
N SER A 559 -15.68 35.21 6.79
CA SER A 559 -16.96 35.29 6.08
C SER A 559 -17.15 36.62 5.37
#